data_AF-A0A970RC87-F1
#
_entry.id   AF-A0A970RC87-F1
#
_cell.length_a   1.000
_cell.length_b   1.000
_cell.length_c   1.000
_cell.angle_alpha   90.00
_cell.angle_beta   90.00
_cell.angle_gamma   90.00
#
_symmetry.space_group_name_H-M   'P 1'
#
loop_
_entity.id
_entity.type
_entity.pdbx_description
1 polymer ?
#
loop_
_entity_poly.entity_id
_entity_poly.type
_entity_poly.pdbx_seq_one_letter_code
_entity_poly.pdbx_strand_id
1 'polypeptide(L)'
;MKTATSRTLLALACVFAFSVTAQAQVNENELGTEAVQSDETPVLYVSASRGSNRKDGSKSSPLKDLQKAIDVAPEGAVIRVAEGNYLGSLDQGWVKVNKYISIIGGYSDDFAQRDPLKFRSTMRPGVKQIMTSGNQGVMDIRVAGKRDGIVVIDGMVFDRGQINKYVAPLYDNPLAAAPEGTETGRIVVVGESPSAKVLEPAGMTSAFQLISGEAEGNITIRNSVFLNGYHFAIQMAVKGGHLDIHNNVFVANRMAASEVRGGLAQPNTSSVAFHNNTVLFSWSRDKTMEDMGFAFRYMTGIDADVYNNIFGTSNYGALDRTYVDADKSKEAKRITSAWDNLFFANRNGDLVLPSGGGGWTYVLAKNFEDVEQLIQYENNREMNEAEAKAISDKIDAAYLKGFIGLTGSQTSSFNPNSSINHLRSALGMNMQGTETVRVSMYGNRYPYEKAFDLFGAIEGYGAQGIK
;
A
#
# COMPACT_ATOMS: atom_id res chain seq x y z
N MET A 1 -49.63 -0.15 -61.84
CA MET A 1 -48.76 -0.84 -62.82
C MET A 1 -48.05 -1.95 -62.07
N LYS A 2 -48.51 -3.21 -62.20
CA LYS A 2 -47.83 -4.32 -62.92
C LYS A 2 -46.37 -4.50 -62.43
N THR A 3 -45.90 -5.59 -61.83
CA THR A 3 -46.22 -7.04 -61.85
C THR A 3 -45.29 -7.70 -60.79
N ALA A 4 -45.74 -8.60 -59.91
CA ALA A 4 -45.69 -10.09 -59.98
C ALA A 4 -44.24 -10.66 -60.05
N THR A 5 -43.78 -11.77 -59.42
CA THR A 5 -44.33 -13.01 -58.80
C THR A 5 -43.09 -13.72 -58.18
N SER A 6 -43.03 -14.14 -56.91
CA SER A 6 -43.41 -15.44 -56.31
C SER A 6 -42.73 -16.74 -56.84
N ARG A 7 -42.21 -17.51 -55.86
CA ARG A 7 -42.23 -19.00 -55.66
C ARG A 7 -41.09 -19.90 -56.16
N THR A 8 -40.25 -20.33 -55.20
CA THR A 8 -40.21 -21.64 -54.51
C THR A 8 -40.38 -22.99 -55.27
N LEU A 9 -39.33 -23.84 -55.11
CA LEU A 9 -39.19 -25.32 -55.13
C LEU A 9 -39.65 -26.17 -56.35
N LEU A 10 -38.79 -27.04 -56.90
CA LEU A 10 -38.55 -28.44 -56.45
C LEU A 10 -37.48 -29.13 -57.34
N ALA A 11 -36.93 -30.22 -56.82
CA ALA A 11 -35.75 -30.99 -57.22
C ALA A 11 -35.77 -31.70 -58.59
N LEU A 12 -34.57 -31.99 -59.12
CA LEU A 12 -34.32 -33.15 -59.99
C LEU A 12 -32.90 -33.70 -59.76
N ALA A 13 -32.82 -35.00 -59.50
CA ALA A 13 -31.59 -35.76 -59.32
C ALA A 13 -30.96 -36.12 -60.68
N CYS A 14 -29.62 -36.10 -60.77
CA CYS A 14 -28.88 -36.80 -61.82
C CYS A 14 -27.61 -37.43 -61.23
N VAL A 15 -27.55 -38.75 -61.35
CA VAL A 15 -26.40 -39.62 -61.05
C VAL A 15 -25.39 -39.50 -62.18
N PHE A 16 -24.11 -39.31 -61.86
CA PHE A 16 -23.00 -39.75 -62.71
C PHE A 16 -21.89 -40.32 -61.83
N ALA A 17 -21.68 -41.62 -61.96
CA ALA A 17 -20.51 -42.32 -61.47
C ALA A 17 -19.37 -42.16 -62.48
N PHE A 18 -18.17 -41.81 -62.02
CA PHE A 18 -16.92 -42.20 -62.67
C PHE A 18 -15.85 -42.41 -61.60
N SER A 19 -15.40 -43.65 -61.52
CA SER A 19 -14.24 -44.14 -60.80
C SER A 19 -12.95 -43.72 -61.51
N VAL A 20 -11.97 -43.17 -60.79
CA VAL A 20 -10.55 -43.36 -61.07
C VAL A 20 -9.78 -43.43 -59.75
N THR A 21 -9.17 -44.58 -59.51
CA THR A 21 -8.17 -44.84 -58.48
C THR A 21 -6.84 -44.22 -58.87
N ALA A 22 -6.23 -43.44 -57.97
CA ALA A 22 -4.79 -43.21 -57.94
C ALA A 22 -4.35 -42.92 -56.50
N GLN A 23 -3.65 -43.88 -55.91
CA GLN A 23 -2.84 -43.67 -54.70
C GLN A 23 -1.67 -42.74 -55.05
N ALA A 24 -1.54 -41.65 -54.29
CA ALA A 24 -0.27 -40.97 -54.11
C ALA A 24 -0.04 -40.84 -52.60
N GLN A 25 1.10 -41.37 -52.17
CA GLN A 25 1.54 -41.58 -50.80
C GLN A 25 1.58 -40.27 -50.00
N VAL A 26 0.93 -40.26 -48.84
CA VAL A 26 1.20 -39.25 -47.80
C VAL A 26 2.48 -39.68 -47.07
N ASN A 27 3.44 -38.77 -47.05
CA ASN A 27 4.69 -38.90 -46.32
C ASN A 27 4.39 -38.61 -44.83
N GLU A 28 4.40 -39.62 -43.96
CA GLU A 28 4.04 -39.51 -42.53
C GLU A 28 5.12 -38.86 -41.64
N ASN A 29 5.93 -37.94 -42.16
CA ASN A 29 6.94 -37.24 -41.36
C ASN A 29 6.87 -35.73 -41.60
N GLU A 30 5.83 -35.10 -41.06
CA GLU A 30 5.80 -33.71 -40.60
C GLU A 30 4.40 -33.38 -40.06
N LEU A 31 4.04 -34.00 -38.93
CA LEU A 31 3.00 -33.47 -38.05
C LEU A 31 3.71 -32.83 -36.86
N GLY A 32 4.09 -31.57 -37.07
CA GLY A 32 4.42 -30.67 -35.99
C GLY A 32 3.27 -30.73 -34.98
N THR A 33 3.60 -31.12 -33.76
CA THR A 33 2.73 -31.00 -32.61
C THR A 33 2.31 -29.54 -32.46
N GLU A 34 1.11 -29.21 -32.96
CA GLU A 34 0.37 -28.07 -32.45
C GLU A 34 0.19 -28.34 -30.96
N ALA A 35 0.91 -27.56 -30.15
CA ALA A 35 0.73 -27.54 -28.72
C ALA A 35 -0.72 -27.14 -28.46
N VAL A 36 -1.50 -28.07 -27.93
CA VAL A 36 -2.79 -27.77 -27.29
C VAL A 36 -2.50 -26.73 -26.22
N GLN A 37 -2.81 -25.47 -26.51
CA GLN A 37 -2.71 -24.38 -25.57
C GLN A 37 -3.81 -24.62 -24.53
N SER A 38 -3.44 -25.22 -23.41
CA SER A 38 -4.33 -25.32 -22.26
C SER A 38 -4.67 -23.90 -21.81
N ASP A 39 -5.96 -23.57 -21.75
CA ASP A 39 -6.53 -22.34 -21.16
C ASP A 39 -6.25 -22.21 -19.64
N GLU A 40 -5.31 -22.98 -19.07
CA GLU A 40 -4.92 -22.86 -17.68
C GLU A 40 -4.01 -21.66 -17.48
N THR A 41 -4.41 -20.77 -16.57
CA THR A 41 -3.60 -19.64 -16.13
C THR A 41 -2.21 -20.12 -15.69
N PRO A 42 -1.10 -19.69 -16.33
CA PRO A 42 0.23 -20.16 -15.99
C PRO A 42 0.57 -19.91 -14.52
N VAL A 43 1.06 -20.92 -13.81
CA VAL A 43 1.43 -20.83 -12.39
C VAL A 43 2.91 -21.05 -12.18
N LEU A 44 3.58 -20.11 -11.51
CA LEU A 44 4.95 -20.24 -11.03
C LEU A 44 4.99 -20.32 -9.50
N TYR A 45 6.01 -20.99 -8.98
CA TYR A 45 6.21 -21.22 -7.55
C TYR A 45 7.56 -20.65 -7.12
N VAL A 46 7.56 -19.92 -6.01
CA VAL A 46 8.75 -19.26 -5.45
C VAL A 46 8.95 -19.68 -4.01
N SER A 47 10.13 -20.18 -3.70
CA SER A 47 10.55 -20.53 -2.33
C SER A 47 11.99 -20.10 -2.09
N ALA A 48 12.19 -19.27 -1.07
CA ALA A 48 13.52 -18.80 -0.69
C ALA A 48 14.44 -19.93 -0.16
N SER A 49 13.87 -20.96 0.46
CA SER A 49 14.59 -22.07 1.11
C SER A 49 15.00 -23.19 0.15
N ARG A 50 14.09 -23.63 -0.73
CA ARG A 50 14.33 -24.79 -1.63
C ARG A 50 14.36 -24.43 -3.12
N GLY A 51 14.07 -23.18 -3.47
CA GLY A 51 14.08 -22.71 -4.85
C GLY A 51 15.48 -22.56 -5.44
N SER A 52 15.55 -22.50 -6.76
CA SER A 52 16.75 -22.14 -7.51
C SER A 52 16.40 -21.32 -8.74
N ASN A 53 17.11 -20.22 -8.98
CA ASN A 53 16.90 -19.35 -10.16
C ASN A 53 17.33 -19.99 -11.48
N ARG A 54 17.87 -21.22 -11.45
CA ARG A 54 18.20 -22.04 -12.62
C ARG A 54 17.10 -23.06 -12.98
N LYS A 55 16.01 -23.11 -12.20
CA LYS A 55 14.88 -24.04 -12.39
C LYS A 55 13.74 -23.39 -13.17
N ASP A 56 12.73 -24.18 -13.51
CA ASP A 56 11.59 -23.79 -14.35
C ASP A 56 10.46 -23.04 -13.60
N GLY A 57 10.47 -23.07 -12.26
CA GLY A 57 9.43 -22.44 -11.46
C GLY A 57 8.18 -23.30 -11.27
N SER A 58 8.21 -24.58 -11.60
CA SER A 58 7.16 -25.54 -11.27
C SER A 58 7.10 -25.82 -9.74
N LYS A 59 6.01 -26.45 -9.27
CA LYS A 59 5.83 -26.78 -7.84
C LYS A 59 6.95 -27.67 -7.27
N SER A 60 7.45 -28.61 -8.07
CA SER A 60 8.55 -29.52 -7.72
C SER A 60 9.92 -28.86 -7.87
N SER A 61 10.02 -27.83 -8.71
CA SER A 61 11.25 -27.09 -9.00
C SER A 61 11.07 -25.56 -8.93
N PRO A 62 10.74 -25.01 -7.74
CA PRO A 62 10.42 -23.60 -7.59
C PRO A 62 11.63 -22.70 -7.88
N LEU A 63 11.34 -21.45 -8.24
CA LEU A 63 12.34 -20.38 -8.32
C LEU A 63 12.70 -19.91 -6.90
N LYS A 64 13.91 -19.35 -6.74
CA LYS A 64 14.35 -18.83 -5.43
C LYS A 64 13.91 -17.38 -5.21
N ASP A 65 14.08 -16.57 -6.25
CA ASP A 65 13.90 -15.13 -6.20
C ASP A 65 12.58 -14.70 -6.83
N LEU A 66 11.89 -13.76 -6.17
CA LEU A 66 10.62 -13.22 -6.62
C LEU A 66 10.80 -12.36 -7.89
N GLN A 67 11.87 -11.56 -7.99
CA GLN A 67 12.10 -10.77 -9.20
C GLN A 67 12.32 -11.69 -10.40
N LYS A 68 13.11 -12.75 -10.25
CA LYS A 68 13.30 -13.75 -11.30
C LYS A 68 11.97 -14.38 -11.75
N ALA A 69 11.08 -14.70 -10.82
CA ALA A 69 9.76 -15.23 -11.14
C ALA A 69 8.90 -14.22 -11.90
N ILE A 70 8.90 -12.96 -11.47
CA ILE A 70 8.25 -11.87 -12.20
C ILE A 70 8.81 -11.79 -13.61
N ASP A 71 10.14 -11.78 -13.79
CA ASP A 71 10.79 -11.59 -15.09
C ASP A 71 10.44 -12.69 -16.10
N VAL A 72 10.34 -13.96 -15.67
CA VAL A 72 10.08 -15.10 -16.57
C VAL A 72 8.60 -15.42 -16.73
N ALA A 73 7.73 -14.98 -15.82
CA ALA A 73 6.30 -15.24 -15.90
C ALA A 73 5.68 -14.61 -17.17
N PRO A 74 4.83 -15.34 -17.92
CA PRO A 74 4.04 -14.72 -18.98
C PRO A 74 2.99 -13.76 -18.39
N GLU A 75 2.44 -12.88 -19.24
CA GLU A 75 1.31 -12.03 -18.87
C GLU A 75 0.12 -12.88 -18.40
N GLY A 76 -0.59 -12.42 -17.37
CA GLY A 76 -1.72 -13.12 -16.75
C GLY A 76 -1.32 -14.23 -15.76
N ALA A 77 -0.03 -14.52 -15.58
CA ALA A 77 0.41 -15.60 -14.70
C ALA A 77 0.14 -15.34 -13.21
N VAL A 78 0.06 -16.44 -12.45
CA VAL A 78 0.00 -16.44 -10.98
C VAL A 78 1.33 -16.93 -10.42
N ILE A 79 1.92 -16.16 -9.52
CA ILE A 79 3.13 -16.50 -8.78
C ILE A 79 2.73 -16.84 -7.34
N ARG A 80 2.86 -18.12 -6.95
CA ARG A 80 2.63 -18.59 -5.58
C ARG A 80 3.93 -18.50 -4.79
N VAL A 81 3.90 -17.78 -3.69
CA VAL A 81 5.09 -17.46 -2.90
C VAL A 81 5.00 -18.17 -1.55
N ALA A 82 6.01 -18.99 -1.24
CA ALA A 82 6.12 -19.66 0.04
C ALA A 82 6.51 -18.69 1.15
N GLU A 83 6.45 -19.12 2.40
CA GLU A 83 7.04 -18.43 3.53
C GLU A 83 8.53 -18.10 3.28
N GLY A 84 8.97 -16.92 3.70
CA GLY A 84 10.33 -16.45 3.45
C GLY A 84 10.45 -14.94 3.32
N ASN A 85 11.67 -14.45 3.11
CA ASN A 85 11.95 -13.03 2.86
C ASN A 85 12.48 -12.87 1.42
N TYR A 86 11.77 -12.09 0.61
CA TYR A 86 12.01 -11.95 -0.82
C TYR A 86 12.45 -10.52 -1.10
N LEU A 87 13.77 -10.32 -1.24
CA LEU A 87 14.38 -9.00 -1.38
C LEU A 87 14.73 -8.65 -2.84
N GLY A 88 14.19 -9.42 -3.79
CA GLY A 88 14.42 -9.26 -5.21
C GLY A 88 15.81 -9.67 -5.66
N SER A 89 16.15 -9.30 -6.89
CA SER A 89 17.41 -9.66 -7.55
C SER A 89 18.61 -9.43 -6.64
N LEU A 90 19.33 -10.52 -6.31
CA LEU A 90 20.54 -10.50 -5.47
C LEU A 90 20.32 -9.84 -4.09
N ASP A 91 19.12 -9.97 -3.53
CA ASP A 91 18.72 -9.39 -2.25
C ASP A 91 18.91 -7.87 -2.16
N GLN A 92 18.65 -7.15 -3.27
CA GLN A 92 18.82 -5.70 -3.33
C GLN A 92 17.88 -4.92 -2.39
N GLY A 93 16.76 -5.51 -1.98
CA GLY A 93 15.80 -4.94 -1.04
C GLY A 93 14.52 -4.40 -1.68
N TRP A 94 14.26 -4.72 -2.95
CA TRP A 94 13.09 -4.24 -3.68
C TRP A 94 12.74 -5.16 -4.85
N VAL A 95 11.48 -5.10 -5.33
CA VAL A 95 11.02 -5.79 -6.55
C VAL A 95 10.24 -4.84 -7.46
N LYS A 96 10.22 -5.14 -8.76
CA LYS A 96 9.45 -4.43 -9.78
C LYS A 96 8.44 -5.36 -10.43
N VAL A 97 7.18 -4.98 -10.38
CA VAL A 97 6.07 -5.59 -11.12
C VAL A 97 5.77 -4.74 -12.34
N ASN A 98 6.20 -5.20 -13.51
CA ASN A 98 6.01 -4.52 -14.79
C ASN A 98 5.17 -5.32 -15.80
N LYS A 99 4.42 -6.30 -15.28
CA LYS A 99 3.51 -7.17 -16.02
C LYS A 99 2.21 -7.34 -15.24
N TYR A 100 1.14 -7.64 -15.95
CA TYR A 100 -0.17 -7.95 -15.40
C TYR A 100 -0.16 -9.38 -14.86
N ILE A 101 0.32 -9.53 -13.63
CA ILE A 101 0.49 -10.82 -12.95
C ILE A 101 -0.07 -10.76 -11.54
N SER A 102 -0.35 -11.93 -10.97
CA SER A 102 -0.80 -12.06 -9.58
C SER A 102 0.30 -12.65 -8.71
N ILE A 103 0.62 -12.03 -7.58
CA ILE A 103 1.59 -12.50 -6.58
C ILE A 103 0.81 -12.88 -5.33
N ILE A 104 0.79 -14.18 -5.01
CA ILE A 104 -0.02 -14.75 -3.95
C ILE A 104 0.92 -15.38 -2.91
N GLY A 105 1.15 -14.67 -1.82
CA GLY A 105 1.90 -15.13 -0.66
C GLY A 105 1.07 -15.98 0.29
N GLY A 106 1.73 -16.47 1.34
CA GLY A 106 1.07 -17.21 2.42
C GLY A 106 1.18 -18.72 2.32
N TYR A 107 2.04 -19.28 1.48
CA TYR A 107 2.14 -20.73 1.31
C TYR A 107 3.18 -21.37 2.25
N SER A 108 2.90 -22.57 2.75
CA SER A 108 3.93 -23.43 3.34
C SER A 108 5.06 -23.68 2.34
N ASP A 109 6.28 -23.99 2.81
CA ASP A 109 7.41 -24.19 1.90
C ASP A 109 7.15 -25.22 0.79
N ASP A 110 6.40 -26.29 1.08
CA ASP A 110 6.00 -27.33 0.11
C ASP A 110 4.79 -26.96 -0.78
N PHE A 111 4.17 -25.80 -0.54
CA PHE A 111 2.91 -25.33 -1.13
C PHE A 111 1.73 -26.32 -0.95
N ALA A 112 1.71 -27.08 0.14
CA ALA A 112 0.57 -27.94 0.51
C ALA A 112 -0.54 -27.15 1.22
N GLN A 113 -0.18 -26.08 1.93
CA GLN A 113 -1.11 -25.24 2.69
C GLN A 113 -0.94 -23.77 2.30
N ARG A 114 -2.02 -23.00 2.43
CA ARG A 114 -1.98 -21.54 2.37
C ARG A 114 -2.68 -20.96 3.58
N ASP A 115 -1.95 -20.13 4.32
CA ASP A 115 -2.40 -19.35 5.45
C ASP A 115 -1.41 -18.17 5.59
N PRO A 116 -1.75 -16.96 5.10
CA PRO A 116 -0.85 -15.81 5.17
C PRO A 116 -0.50 -15.33 6.58
N LEU A 117 -1.28 -15.71 7.61
CA LEU A 117 -0.98 -15.37 9.00
C LEU A 117 0.08 -16.31 9.59
N LYS A 118 0.10 -17.56 9.11
CA LYS A 118 1.04 -18.60 9.53
C LYS A 118 2.30 -18.67 8.67
N PHE A 119 2.17 -18.76 7.36
CA PHE A 119 3.27 -18.99 6.41
C PHE A 119 3.68 -17.69 5.71
N ARG A 120 4.44 -16.85 6.42
CA ARG A 120 4.58 -15.44 6.03
C ARG A 120 5.53 -15.24 4.86
N SER A 121 4.99 -14.75 3.74
CA SER A 121 5.77 -14.27 2.60
C SER A 121 6.06 -12.78 2.77
N THR A 122 7.33 -12.45 2.98
CA THR A 122 7.73 -11.13 3.47
C THR A 122 8.70 -10.41 2.55
N MET A 123 8.72 -9.09 2.66
CA MET A 123 9.71 -8.19 2.08
C MET A 123 10.18 -7.24 3.18
N ARG A 124 11.26 -7.64 3.86
CA ARG A 124 11.81 -6.96 5.04
C ARG A 124 13.29 -6.67 4.81
N PRO A 125 13.62 -5.59 4.06
CA PRO A 125 15.00 -5.20 3.89
C PRO A 125 15.62 -4.81 5.24
N GLY A 126 16.90 -5.15 5.43
CA GLY A 126 17.66 -4.80 6.63
C GLY A 126 18.83 -3.89 6.31
N VAL A 127 19.70 -3.67 7.30
CA VAL A 127 20.88 -2.80 7.15
C VAL A 127 21.84 -3.22 6.02
N LYS A 128 21.82 -4.50 5.60
CA LYS A 128 22.62 -4.98 4.47
C LYS A 128 22.18 -4.39 3.13
N GLN A 129 20.92 -3.96 3.03
CA GLN A 129 20.33 -3.41 1.82
C GLN A 129 20.49 -1.90 1.67
N ILE A 130 21.05 -1.19 2.65
CA ILE A 130 21.15 0.28 2.63
C ILE A 130 21.80 0.81 1.34
N MET A 131 22.84 0.13 0.85
CA MET A 131 23.58 0.54 -0.34
C MET A 131 22.99 -0.01 -1.65
N THR A 132 22.07 -0.97 -1.57
CA THR A 132 21.56 -1.71 -2.74
C THR A 132 20.09 -1.44 -3.05
N SER A 133 19.30 -0.98 -2.08
CA SER A 133 17.88 -0.67 -2.27
C SER A 133 17.68 0.55 -3.18
N GLY A 134 18.72 1.36 -3.35
CA GLY A 134 18.69 2.58 -4.16
C GLY A 134 17.55 3.51 -3.72
N ASN A 135 16.95 4.18 -4.71
CA ASN A 135 15.82 5.08 -4.52
C ASN A 135 14.47 4.39 -4.81
N GLN A 136 14.29 3.14 -4.36
CA GLN A 136 13.11 2.33 -4.66
C GLN A 136 12.23 2.15 -3.42
N GLY A 137 10.92 2.06 -3.65
CA GLY A 137 10.01 1.44 -2.70
C GLY A 137 10.32 -0.06 -2.53
N VAL A 138 9.70 -0.73 -1.56
CA VAL A 138 9.90 -2.18 -1.38
C VAL A 138 9.34 -2.95 -2.58
N MET A 139 8.20 -2.53 -3.10
CA MET A 139 7.65 -3.02 -4.35
C MET A 139 7.23 -1.84 -5.23
N ASP A 140 7.59 -1.89 -6.51
CA ASP A 140 7.21 -0.91 -7.51
C ASP A 140 6.31 -1.53 -8.57
N ILE A 141 5.06 -1.07 -8.67
CA ILE A 141 4.07 -1.58 -9.63
C ILE A 141 3.94 -0.58 -10.78
N ARG A 142 4.42 -0.96 -11.97
CA ARG A 142 4.42 -0.13 -13.18
C ARG A 142 3.91 -0.90 -14.39
N VAL A 143 2.60 -0.87 -14.59
CA VAL A 143 1.89 -1.55 -15.69
C VAL A 143 1.05 -0.54 -16.47
N ALA A 144 1.07 -0.61 -17.80
CA ALA A 144 0.32 0.31 -18.65
C ALA A 144 -0.10 -0.36 -19.97
N GLY A 145 -1.13 0.20 -20.62
CA GLY A 145 -1.59 -0.19 -21.94
C GLY A 145 -2.69 -1.25 -21.96
N LYS A 146 -3.14 -1.77 -20.81
CA LYS A 146 -4.26 -2.72 -20.74
C LYS A 146 -5.26 -2.31 -19.65
N ARG A 147 -6.36 -1.64 -20.04
CA ARG A 147 -7.43 -1.19 -19.15
C ARG A 147 -8.07 -2.33 -18.33
N ASP A 148 -8.13 -3.52 -18.91
CA ASP A 148 -8.69 -4.72 -18.27
C ASP A 148 -7.62 -5.65 -17.70
N GLY A 149 -6.34 -5.24 -17.78
CA GLY A 149 -5.24 -6.03 -17.26
C GLY A 149 -5.31 -6.16 -15.74
N ILE A 150 -4.95 -7.32 -15.22
CA ILE A 150 -5.11 -7.65 -13.79
C ILE A 150 -3.75 -7.72 -13.11
N VAL A 151 -3.62 -7.05 -11.96
CA VAL A 151 -2.54 -7.26 -11.00
C VAL A 151 -3.14 -7.59 -9.65
N VAL A 152 -2.66 -8.64 -8.99
CA VAL A 152 -3.11 -8.99 -7.64
C VAL A 152 -1.90 -9.14 -6.73
N ILE A 153 -1.91 -8.48 -5.58
CA ILE A 153 -0.96 -8.68 -4.49
C ILE A 153 -1.77 -9.20 -3.29
N ASP A 154 -1.57 -10.45 -2.90
CA ASP A 154 -2.38 -11.12 -1.89
C ASP A 154 -1.50 -11.84 -0.86
N GLY A 155 -1.62 -11.50 0.42
CA GLY A 155 -0.94 -12.25 1.49
C GLY A 155 0.56 -11.95 1.62
N MET A 156 0.99 -10.72 1.28
CA MET A 156 2.38 -10.28 1.38
C MET A 156 2.59 -9.36 2.59
N VAL A 157 3.79 -9.38 3.16
CA VAL A 157 4.16 -8.47 4.27
C VAL A 157 5.26 -7.52 3.82
N PHE A 158 5.01 -6.22 3.91
CA PHE A 158 5.97 -5.17 3.62
C PHE A 158 6.36 -4.47 4.92
N ASP A 159 7.63 -4.55 5.31
CA ASP A 159 8.11 -3.96 6.57
C ASP A 159 9.50 -3.34 6.41
N ARG A 160 9.63 -2.04 6.67
CA ARG A 160 10.93 -1.32 6.64
C ARG A 160 11.55 -1.11 8.01
N GLY A 161 10.98 -1.66 9.08
CA GLY A 161 11.46 -1.46 10.44
C GLY A 161 12.90 -1.93 10.69
N GLN A 162 13.44 -2.84 9.87
CA GLN A 162 14.81 -3.32 10.01
C GLN A 162 15.85 -2.47 9.26
N ILE A 163 15.44 -1.71 8.23
CA ILE A 163 16.33 -0.85 7.45
C ILE A 163 16.28 0.60 7.93
N ASN A 164 15.18 1.04 8.53
CA ASN A 164 15.03 2.41 9.01
C ASN A 164 16.01 2.72 10.15
N LYS A 165 16.49 3.97 10.20
CA LYS A 165 17.31 4.49 11.28
C LYS A 165 16.44 4.94 12.45
N TYR A 166 16.71 4.39 13.64
CA TYR A 166 16.05 4.76 14.89
C TYR A 166 17.06 5.28 15.91
N VAL A 167 16.58 6.11 16.84
CA VAL A 167 17.28 6.35 18.10
C VAL A 167 17.25 5.07 18.94
N ALA A 168 18.28 4.81 19.75
CA ALA A 168 18.29 3.70 20.68
C ALA A 168 17.12 3.83 21.69
N PRO A 169 16.59 2.71 22.23
CA PRO A 169 15.48 2.73 23.20
C PRO A 169 15.97 3.19 24.58
N LEU A 170 16.28 4.48 24.69
CA LEU A 170 16.73 5.13 25.93
C LEU A 170 15.51 5.69 26.67
N TYR A 171 14.86 4.86 27.48
CA TYR A 171 13.55 5.18 28.09
C TYR A 171 13.57 6.34 29.09
N ASP A 172 14.74 6.65 29.66
CA ASP A 172 14.98 7.77 30.57
C ASP A 172 15.45 9.05 29.86
N ASN A 173 15.63 9.00 28.53
CA ASN A 173 16.18 10.10 27.75
C ASN A 173 15.10 10.78 26.90
N PRO A 174 14.74 12.05 27.18
CA PRO A 174 13.70 12.77 26.44
C PRO A 174 14.06 13.03 24.96
N LEU A 175 15.33 12.87 24.56
CA LEU A 175 15.76 12.95 23.15
C LEU A 175 15.36 11.73 22.34
N ALA A 176 15.21 10.58 23.01
CA ALA A 176 14.93 9.31 22.36
C ALA A 176 13.46 9.15 22.01
N ALA A 177 12.55 9.87 22.69
CA ALA A 177 11.11 9.75 22.51
C ALA A 177 10.70 8.27 22.47
N ALA A 178 11.15 7.55 23.50
CA ALA A 178 11.03 6.10 23.63
C ALA A 178 10.14 5.81 24.84
N PRO A 179 8.82 5.60 24.64
CA PRO A 179 7.98 5.08 25.70
C PRO A 179 8.54 3.74 26.21
N GLU A 180 8.44 3.52 27.52
CA GLU A 180 8.90 2.27 28.15
C GLU A 180 8.25 1.05 27.48
N GLY A 181 9.06 0.05 27.13
CA GLY A 181 8.61 -1.18 26.47
C GLY A 181 8.61 -1.14 24.93
N THR A 182 8.81 0.02 24.31
CA THR A 182 8.97 0.10 22.84
C THR A 182 10.31 -0.47 22.38
N GLU A 183 10.35 -1.12 21.20
CA GLU A 183 11.56 -1.78 20.69
C GLU A 183 12.69 -0.81 20.34
N THR A 184 12.34 0.44 20.01
CA THR A 184 13.27 1.49 19.58
C THR A 184 12.86 2.83 20.14
N GLY A 185 13.78 3.79 20.15
CA GLY A 185 13.40 5.20 20.19
C GLY A 185 12.76 5.64 18.88
N ARG A 186 12.48 6.93 18.77
CA ARG A 186 11.88 7.51 17.57
C ARG A 186 12.68 7.24 16.31
N ILE A 187 11.99 7.20 15.18
CA ILE A 187 12.64 7.22 13.87
C ILE A 187 13.41 8.54 13.67
N VAL A 188 14.54 8.44 12.97
CA VAL A 188 15.36 9.60 12.57
C VAL A 188 14.92 10.05 11.18
N VAL A 189 14.68 11.35 10.98
CA VAL A 189 14.18 11.87 9.70
C VAL A 189 15.32 12.33 8.76
N VAL A 190 15.01 12.58 7.48
CA VAL A 190 16.03 12.97 6.49
C VAL A 190 16.57 14.34 6.87
N GLY A 191 17.89 14.51 6.84
CA GLY A 191 18.56 15.75 7.22
C GLY A 191 18.71 15.95 8.73
N GLU A 192 18.16 15.05 9.56
CA GLU A 192 18.36 15.12 11.01
C GLU A 192 19.69 14.49 11.44
N SER A 193 20.42 15.22 12.30
CA SER A 193 21.53 14.67 13.09
C SER A 193 21.07 14.44 14.53
N PRO A 194 20.69 13.20 14.92
CA PRO A 194 20.15 12.95 16.25
C PRO A 194 21.22 13.18 17.32
N SER A 195 20.90 13.95 18.35
CA SER A 195 21.80 14.18 19.50
C SER A 195 21.87 13.00 20.47
N ALA A 196 20.90 12.07 20.40
CA ALA A 196 20.89 10.84 21.17
C ALA A 196 21.56 9.70 20.39
N LYS A 197 22.07 8.71 21.14
CA LYS A 197 22.66 7.50 20.58
C LYS A 197 21.66 6.79 19.67
N VAL A 198 22.09 6.44 18.47
CA VAL A 198 21.29 5.68 17.50
C VAL A 198 21.32 4.19 17.82
N LEU A 199 20.28 3.47 17.39
CA LEU A 199 20.25 2.01 17.45
C LEU A 199 21.32 1.43 16.51
N GLU A 200 22.05 0.41 16.97
CA GLU A 200 23.09 -0.27 16.18
C GLU A 200 22.67 -1.71 15.81
N PRO A 201 23.01 -2.21 14.62
CA PRO A 201 23.65 -1.48 13.52
C PRO A 201 22.76 -0.36 12.97
N ALA A 202 23.35 0.80 12.70
CA ALA A 202 22.62 1.96 12.24
C ALA A 202 21.89 1.69 10.91
N GLY A 203 20.59 1.97 10.90
CA GLY A 203 19.77 1.99 9.68
C GLY A 203 19.98 3.25 8.83
N MET A 204 19.15 3.41 7.81
CA MET A 204 19.15 4.55 6.91
C MET A 204 17.94 5.48 7.10
N THR A 205 18.10 6.73 6.65
CA THR A 205 17.00 7.70 6.53
C THR A 205 16.58 7.77 5.06
N SER A 206 15.44 7.18 4.70
CA SER A 206 15.07 7.01 3.28
C SER A 206 13.59 7.23 3.02
N ALA A 207 13.25 8.32 2.33
CA ALA A 207 11.87 8.73 2.02
C ALA A 207 11.27 7.92 0.85
N PHE A 208 11.21 6.59 0.99
CA PHE A 208 10.62 5.68 0.00
C PHE A 208 9.47 4.89 0.58
N GLN A 209 8.52 4.57 -0.29
CA GLN A 209 7.27 3.91 0.03
C GLN A 209 7.46 2.42 0.33
N LEU A 210 6.44 1.77 0.87
CA LEU A 210 6.37 0.31 0.83
C LEU A 210 5.99 -0.15 -0.58
N ILE A 211 4.89 0.38 -1.11
CA ILE A 211 4.49 0.24 -2.50
C ILE A 211 4.49 1.61 -3.18
N SER A 212 5.23 1.71 -4.29
CA SER A 212 5.13 2.82 -5.23
C SER A 212 4.57 2.35 -6.56
N GLY A 213 4.02 3.24 -7.37
CA GLY A 213 3.68 2.82 -8.72
C GLY A 213 2.89 3.80 -9.57
N GLU A 214 2.73 3.37 -10.82
CA GLU A 214 1.88 4.00 -11.81
C GLU A 214 1.26 2.88 -12.65
N ALA A 215 -0.06 2.72 -12.56
CA ALA A 215 -0.73 1.53 -13.08
C ALA A 215 -2.01 1.89 -13.85
N GLU A 216 -2.20 1.30 -15.02
CA GLU A 216 -3.48 1.22 -15.73
C GLU A 216 -3.97 -0.22 -15.67
N GLY A 217 -5.24 -0.44 -15.31
CA GLY A 217 -5.80 -1.78 -15.15
C GLY A 217 -6.64 -1.95 -13.90
N ASN A 218 -6.92 -3.20 -13.55
CA ASN A 218 -7.56 -3.62 -12.30
C ASN A 218 -6.50 -4.18 -11.36
N ILE A 219 -6.23 -3.46 -10.28
CA ILE A 219 -5.21 -3.81 -9.30
C ILE A 219 -5.90 -4.15 -7.98
N THR A 220 -5.63 -5.32 -7.41
CA THR A 220 -6.11 -5.71 -6.09
C THR A 220 -4.93 -5.88 -5.14
N ILE A 221 -5.01 -5.27 -3.96
CA ILE A 221 -4.03 -5.42 -2.87
C ILE A 221 -4.81 -5.86 -1.63
N ARG A 222 -4.59 -7.10 -1.19
CA ARG A 222 -5.38 -7.66 -0.09
C ARG A 222 -4.61 -8.59 0.83
N ASN A 223 -5.20 -8.87 1.99
CA ASN A 223 -4.67 -9.81 2.98
C ASN A 223 -3.22 -9.53 3.39
N SER A 224 -2.77 -8.27 3.22
CA SER A 224 -1.38 -7.89 3.31
C SER A 224 -1.12 -7.01 4.54
N VAL A 225 0.15 -6.95 4.95
CA VAL A 225 0.59 -6.14 6.09
C VAL A 225 1.57 -5.07 5.63
N PHE A 226 1.34 -3.84 6.05
CA PHE A 226 2.14 -2.65 5.75
C PHE A 226 2.65 -2.03 7.04
N LEU A 227 3.94 -2.21 7.32
CA LEU A 227 4.49 -1.98 8.64
C LEU A 227 5.73 -1.08 8.59
N ASN A 228 5.84 -0.18 9.58
CA ASN A 228 7.04 0.63 9.82
C ASN A 228 7.52 1.39 8.57
N GLY A 229 6.61 1.87 7.74
CA GLY A 229 6.93 2.68 6.57
C GLY A 229 7.61 3.99 6.98
N TYR A 230 8.79 4.27 6.42
CA TYR A 230 9.46 5.57 6.61
C TYR A 230 8.72 6.71 5.91
N HIS A 231 8.02 6.37 4.83
CA HIS A 231 7.19 7.24 4.01
C HIS A 231 5.81 6.57 3.85
N PHE A 232 5.03 6.94 2.83
CA PHE A 232 3.74 6.30 2.56
C PHE A 232 3.81 4.77 2.50
N ALA A 233 2.82 4.07 3.04
CA ALA A 233 2.72 2.63 2.79
C ALA A 233 2.38 2.37 1.31
N ILE A 234 1.30 2.95 0.79
CA ILE A 234 0.98 2.91 -0.64
C ILE A 234 0.96 4.34 -1.19
N GLN A 235 1.77 4.61 -2.22
CA GLN A 235 1.64 5.83 -3.03
C GLN A 235 1.64 5.50 -4.53
N MET A 236 0.51 5.72 -5.20
CA MET A 236 0.35 5.32 -6.61
C MET A 236 -0.42 6.34 -7.44
N ALA A 237 -0.16 6.33 -8.75
CA ALA A 237 -1.02 6.98 -9.74
C ALA A 237 -1.77 5.93 -10.56
N VAL A 238 -3.11 6.01 -10.58
CA VAL A 238 -3.95 5.13 -11.40
C VAL A 238 -4.19 5.80 -12.74
N LYS A 239 -3.65 5.23 -13.82
CA LYS A 239 -3.82 5.71 -15.20
C LYS A 239 -5.09 5.16 -15.85
N GLY A 240 -6.14 5.09 -15.04
CA GLY A 240 -7.47 4.55 -15.31
C GLY A 240 -7.61 3.04 -15.14
N GLY A 241 -8.84 2.63 -14.83
CA GLY A 241 -9.17 1.33 -14.23
C GLY A 241 -9.47 1.46 -12.74
N HIS A 242 -9.32 0.38 -11.99
CA HIS A 242 -9.73 0.29 -10.59
C HIS A 242 -8.60 -0.23 -9.70
N LEU A 243 -8.43 0.38 -8.53
CA LEU A 243 -7.55 -0.08 -7.47
C LEU A 243 -8.38 -0.50 -6.25
N ASP A 244 -8.38 -1.79 -5.94
CA ASP A 244 -9.09 -2.37 -4.82
C ASP A 244 -8.11 -2.73 -3.70
N ILE A 245 -8.14 -1.97 -2.59
CA ILE A 245 -7.26 -2.14 -1.43
C ILE A 245 -8.11 -2.59 -0.26
N HIS A 246 -8.08 -3.89 0.05
CA HIS A 246 -8.96 -4.40 1.07
C HIS A 246 -8.40 -5.53 1.95
N ASN A 247 -8.95 -5.67 3.14
CA ASN A 247 -8.51 -6.69 4.10
C ASN A 247 -7.01 -6.61 4.45
N ASN A 248 -6.47 -5.40 4.61
CA ASN A 248 -5.06 -5.18 4.95
C ASN A 248 -4.89 -4.55 6.34
N VAL A 249 -3.72 -4.78 6.93
CA VAL A 249 -3.29 -4.13 8.17
C VAL A 249 -2.19 -3.13 7.85
N PHE A 250 -2.38 -1.86 8.23
CA PHE A 250 -1.41 -0.79 8.11
C PHE A 250 -1.03 -0.27 9.50
N VAL A 251 0.25 -0.35 9.87
CA VAL A 251 0.70 0.03 11.21
C VAL A 251 2.02 0.80 11.18
N ALA A 252 2.09 1.89 11.93
CA ALA A 252 3.31 2.67 12.14
C ALA A 252 3.96 3.18 10.84
N ASN A 253 3.14 3.64 9.90
CA ASN A 253 3.59 4.23 8.64
C ASN A 253 3.64 5.76 8.76
N ARG A 254 4.73 6.38 8.31
CA ARG A 254 4.80 7.85 8.19
C ARG A 254 4.05 8.34 6.96
N MET A 255 3.76 9.64 6.94
CA MET A 255 3.05 10.34 5.86
C MET A 255 1.58 9.96 5.74
N ALA A 256 1.27 8.82 5.14
CA ALA A 256 -0.06 8.23 5.17
C ALA A 256 -0.03 6.72 4.89
N ALA A 257 -1.10 6.00 5.24
CA ALA A 257 -1.20 4.59 4.87
C ALA A 257 -1.48 4.42 3.37
N SER A 258 -2.38 5.22 2.80
CA SER A 258 -2.68 5.19 1.37
C SER A 258 -2.86 6.58 0.78
N GLU A 259 -2.11 6.86 -0.28
CA GLU A 259 -2.26 8.04 -1.13
C GLU A 259 -2.30 7.61 -2.60
N VAL A 260 -3.48 7.67 -3.21
CA VAL A 260 -3.69 7.26 -4.61
C VAL A 260 -4.30 8.41 -5.37
N ARG A 261 -3.75 8.75 -6.53
CA ARG A 261 -4.22 9.84 -7.38
C ARG A 261 -4.61 9.39 -8.78
N GLY A 262 -5.41 10.21 -9.46
CA GLY A 262 -5.63 10.08 -10.90
C GLY A 262 -4.35 10.33 -11.69
N GLY A 263 -4.07 9.45 -12.64
CA GLY A 263 -2.95 9.54 -13.57
C GLY A 263 -3.32 10.11 -14.94
N LEU A 264 -4.61 10.34 -15.20
CA LEU A 264 -5.15 10.85 -16.46
C LEU A 264 -5.83 12.21 -16.28
N ALA A 265 -5.93 12.97 -17.36
CA ALA A 265 -6.57 14.28 -17.35
C ALA A 265 -8.11 14.18 -17.31
N GLN A 266 -8.67 13.11 -17.87
CA GLN A 266 -10.11 12.88 -17.95
C GLN A 266 -10.65 12.39 -16.58
N PRO A 267 -11.70 13.04 -16.04
CA PRO A 267 -12.32 12.61 -14.78
C PRO A 267 -13.03 11.26 -14.94
N ASN A 268 -13.32 10.59 -13.82
CA ASN A 268 -14.06 9.32 -13.74
C ASN A 268 -13.46 8.19 -14.60
N THR A 269 -12.15 8.22 -14.85
CA THR A 269 -11.44 7.14 -15.54
C THR A 269 -10.75 6.18 -14.58
N SER A 270 -10.54 6.63 -13.34
CA SER A 270 -9.78 5.94 -12.31
C SER A 270 -10.60 5.93 -11.03
N SER A 271 -10.67 4.78 -10.37
CA SER A 271 -11.30 4.67 -9.05
C SER A 271 -10.45 3.86 -8.08
N VAL A 272 -10.65 4.11 -6.78
CA VAL A 272 -10.08 3.32 -5.69
C VAL A 272 -11.17 2.93 -4.71
N ALA A 273 -11.22 1.65 -4.35
CA ALA A 273 -11.96 1.17 -3.19
C ALA A 273 -10.94 0.88 -2.08
N PHE A 274 -11.14 1.47 -0.90
CA PHE A 274 -10.31 1.25 0.27
C PHE A 274 -11.21 0.77 1.41
N HIS A 275 -11.27 -0.55 1.62
CA HIS A 275 -12.26 -1.11 2.52
C HIS A 275 -11.81 -2.31 3.34
N ASN A 276 -12.46 -2.55 4.48
CA ASN A 276 -12.08 -3.64 5.39
C ASN A 276 -10.59 -3.59 5.77
N ASN A 277 -9.99 -2.40 5.90
CA ASN A 277 -8.60 -2.26 6.34
C ASN A 277 -8.54 -1.80 7.80
N THR A 278 -7.55 -2.29 8.55
CA THR A 278 -7.22 -1.76 9.88
C THR A 278 -5.99 -0.86 9.74
N VAL A 279 -6.14 0.43 9.97
CA VAL A 279 -5.07 1.43 9.83
C VAL A 279 -4.81 2.12 11.16
N LEU A 280 -3.63 1.86 11.73
CA LEU A 280 -3.22 2.37 13.03
C LEU A 280 -1.87 3.09 12.96
N PHE A 281 -1.68 4.07 13.84
CA PHE A 281 -0.41 4.76 14.06
C PHE A 281 0.19 5.40 12.79
N SER A 282 -0.63 6.12 12.03
CA SER A 282 -0.12 6.96 10.93
C SER A 282 0.62 8.17 11.49
N TRP A 283 1.91 8.32 11.16
CA TRP A 283 2.77 9.37 11.70
C TRP A 283 2.93 10.54 10.74
N SER A 284 3.01 11.73 11.30
CA SER A 284 3.37 12.96 10.60
C SER A 284 4.73 12.89 9.92
N ARG A 285 5.00 13.87 9.04
CA ARG A 285 6.25 13.94 8.29
C ARG A 285 7.47 13.95 9.21
N ASP A 286 7.41 14.68 10.30
CA ASP A 286 8.46 14.73 11.29
C ASP A 286 7.88 14.95 12.70
N LYS A 287 8.75 15.01 13.70
CA LYS A 287 8.37 15.09 15.12
C LYS A 287 7.72 16.42 15.53
N THR A 288 7.66 17.45 14.67
CA THR A 288 6.87 18.66 14.94
C THR A 288 5.38 18.39 14.86
N MET A 289 4.98 17.37 14.10
CA MET A 289 3.58 16.93 13.95
C MET A 289 2.66 18.01 13.35
N GLU A 290 3.20 18.84 12.47
CA GLU A 290 2.47 19.93 11.83
C GLU A 290 1.75 19.53 10.54
N ASP A 291 2.22 18.47 9.86
CA ASP A 291 1.60 17.95 8.64
C ASP A 291 1.68 16.42 8.51
N MET A 292 0.85 15.88 7.61
CA MET A 292 0.75 14.45 7.32
C MET A 292 0.38 13.61 8.56
N GLY A 293 0.40 12.28 8.45
CA GLY A 293 -0.08 11.38 9.50
C GLY A 293 -1.55 10.99 9.30
N PHE A 294 -1.91 10.76 8.03
CA PHE A 294 -3.24 10.36 7.62
C PHE A 294 -3.38 8.84 7.46
N ALA A 295 -4.60 8.30 7.58
CA ALA A 295 -4.85 6.94 7.16
C ALA A 295 -5.04 6.88 5.64
N PHE A 296 -6.08 7.52 5.11
CA PHE A 296 -6.40 7.54 3.69
C PHE A 296 -6.52 8.97 3.16
N ARG A 297 -6.04 9.20 1.93
CA ARG A 297 -6.06 10.51 1.29
C ARG A 297 -6.84 10.50 -0.02
N TYR A 298 -7.85 11.35 -0.10
CA TYR A 298 -8.66 11.61 -1.28
C TYR A 298 -7.93 12.57 -2.23
N MET A 299 -7.01 12.04 -3.02
CA MET A 299 -6.27 12.84 -3.99
C MET A 299 -7.14 13.23 -5.19
N THR A 300 -6.66 14.18 -5.98
CA THR A 300 -7.34 14.66 -7.18
C THR A 300 -7.37 13.63 -8.32
N GLY A 301 -8.35 13.78 -9.21
CA GLY A 301 -8.46 12.99 -10.44
C GLY A 301 -8.83 11.51 -10.26
N ILE A 302 -9.24 11.08 -9.07
CA ILE A 302 -9.67 9.71 -8.78
C ILE A 302 -10.96 9.71 -7.98
N ASP A 303 -11.86 8.79 -8.31
CA ASP A 303 -13.06 8.51 -7.52
C ASP A 303 -12.70 7.54 -6.38
N ALA A 304 -13.23 7.75 -5.18
CA ALA A 304 -12.80 7.00 -4.00
C ALA A 304 -13.94 6.58 -3.09
N ASP A 305 -14.05 5.27 -2.87
CA ASP A 305 -14.97 4.64 -1.93
C ASP A 305 -14.21 4.10 -0.73
N VAL A 306 -14.56 4.57 0.47
CA VAL A 306 -13.83 4.25 1.71
C VAL A 306 -14.79 3.70 2.76
N TYR A 307 -14.78 2.39 3.02
CA TYR A 307 -15.82 1.78 3.85
C TYR A 307 -15.41 0.56 4.66
N ASN A 308 -16.15 0.23 5.72
CA ASN A 308 -15.88 -0.93 6.58
C ASN A 308 -14.45 -0.95 7.14
N ASN A 309 -13.78 0.20 7.26
CA ASN A 309 -12.42 0.26 7.82
C ASN A 309 -12.44 0.51 9.32
N ILE A 310 -11.29 0.25 9.94
CA ILE A 310 -10.94 0.77 11.25
C ILE A 310 -9.82 1.80 11.06
N PHE A 311 -10.07 3.03 11.47
CA PHE A 311 -9.11 4.12 11.47
C PHE A 311 -8.88 4.62 12.89
N GLY A 312 -7.69 4.41 13.42
CA GLY A 312 -7.40 4.95 14.74
C GLY A 312 -5.97 5.33 14.94
N THR A 313 -5.72 6.10 16.00
CA THR A 313 -4.36 6.53 16.36
C THR A 313 -3.63 7.24 15.21
N SER A 314 -4.35 8.00 14.39
CA SER A 314 -3.75 8.84 13.35
C SER A 314 -3.19 10.12 13.98
N ASN A 315 -1.92 10.45 13.69
CA ASN A 315 -1.24 11.57 14.32
C ASN A 315 -1.83 12.94 13.92
N TYR A 316 -2.51 13.03 12.77
CA TYR A 316 -3.16 14.26 12.32
C TYR A 316 -4.66 14.06 12.14
N GLY A 317 -5.11 13.30 11.15
CA GLY A 317 -6.51 12.90 11.00
C GLY A 317 -6.64 11.56 10.29
N ALA A 318 -7.79 10.88 10.39
CA ALA A 318 -7.95 9.60 9.70
C ALA A 318 -8.06 9.81 8.17
N LEU A 319 -9.06 10.55 7.73
CA LEU A 319 -9.33 10.80 6.32
C LEU A 319 -8.88 12.20 5.91
N ASP A 320 -8.18 12.32 4.78
CA ASP A 320 -7.74 13.60 4.21
C ASP A 320 -8.48 13.91 2.90
N ARG A 321 -9.43 14.85 2.95
CA ARG A 321 -10.15 15.37 1.78
C ARG A 321 -9.75 16.83 1.48
N THR A 322 -8.53 17.22 1.86
CA THR A 322 -8.01 18.59 1.66
C THR A 322 -7.59 18.91 0.24
N TYR A 323 -7.34 17.90 -0.61
CA TYR A 323 -7.04 18.11 -2.02
C TYR A 323 -8.32 18.39 -2.80
N VAL A 324 -8.31 19.46 -3.58
CA VAL A 324 -9.42 19.91 -4.43
C VAL A 324 -8.90 20.01 -5.86
N ASP A 325 -9.64 19.46 -6.83
CA ASP A 325 -9.29 19.64 -8.23
C ASP A 325 -9.35 21.13 -8.60
N ALA A 326 -8.23 21.66 -9.11
CA ALA A 326 -8.15 23.07 -9.51
C ALA A 326 -9.15 23.41 -10.63
N ASP A 327 -9.46 22.43 -11.47
CA ASP A 327 -10.55 22.50 -12.43
C ASP A 327 -11.88 22.17 -11.75
N LYS A 328 -12.68 23.21 -11.50
CA LYS A 328 -13.99 23.10 -10.84
C LYS A 328 -14.94 22.13 -11.55
N SER A 329 -14.83 21.98 -12.87
CA SER A 329 -15.67 21.05 -13.62
C SER A 329 -15.31 19.60 -13.40
N LYS A 330 -14.04 19.32 -13.06
CA LYS A 330 -13.57 17.99 -12.64
C LYS A 330 -13.90 17.74 -11.18
N GLU A 331 -13.72 18.72 -10.31
CA GLU A 331 -14.08 18.59 -8.89
C GLU A 331 -15.56 18.25 -8.72
N ALA A 332 -16.44 18.93 -9.46
CA ALA A 332 -17.89 18.67 -9.42
C ALA A 332 -18.30 17.27 -9.90
N LYS A 333 -17.39 16.54 -10.59
CA LYS A 333 -17.60 15.16 -11.05
C LYS A 333 -16.88 14.13 -10.20
N ARG A 334 -15.97 14.56 -9.32
CA ARG A 334 -15.18 13.65 -8.50
C ARG A 334 -16.09 13.03 -7.44
N ILE A 335 -16.13 11.70 -7.42
CA ILE A 335 -16.93 10.95 -6.49
C ILE A 335 -16.07 10.58 -5.29
N THR A 336 -16.46 11.04 -4.11
CA THR A 336 -15.82 10.62 -2.86
C THR A 336 -16.87 10.18 -1.86
N SER A 337 -16.58 9.12 -1.14
CA SER A 337 -17.51 8.48 -0.22
C SER A 337 -16.76 8.01 1.03
N ALA A 338 -17.44 7.95 2.17
CA ALA A 338 -16.96 7.31 3.38
C ALA A 338 -18.15 6.72 4.13
N TRP A 339 -18.27 5.41 4.34
CA TRP A 339 -19.42 4.86 5.09
C TRP A 339 -19.06 3.62 5.88
N ASP A 340 -19.82 3.30 6.93
CA ASP A 340 -19.55 2.14 7.79
C ASP A 340 -18.09 2.08 8.26
N ASN A 341 -17.44 3.19 8.60
CA ASN A 341 -16.09 3.17 9.18
C ASN A 341 -16.14 3.35 10.70
N LEU A 342 -15.23 2.67 11.41
CA LEU A 342 -15.00 2.87 12.83
C LEU A 342 -13.77 3.73 13.06
N PHE A 343 -13.93 4.70 13.95
CA PHE A 343 -12.88 5.63 14.35
C PHE A 343 -12.54 5.48 15.83
N PHE A 344 -11.28 5.75 16.20
CA PHE A 344 -10.89 5.96 17.60
C PHE A 344 -9.54 6.67 17.73
N ALA A 345 -9.42 7.57 18.70
CA ALA A 345 -8.14 8.19 19.08
C ALA A 345 -7.36 8.86 17.91
N ASN A 346 -8.06 9.38 16.90
CA ASN A 346 -7.47 10.24 15.88
C ASN A 346 -7.25 11.64 16.46
N ARG A 347 -6.07 12.23 16.25
CA ARG A 347 -5.64 13.41 17.02
C ARG A 347 -6.51 14.65 16.80
N ASN A 348 -6.74 15.04 15.54
CA ASN A 348 -7.47 16.27 15.24
C ASN A 348 -8.91 16.00 14.76
N GLY A 349 -9.14 14.96 13.95
CA GLY A 349 -10.47 14.58 13.48
C GLY A 349 -10.47 13.31 12.63
N ASP A 350 -11.66 12.83 12.35
CA ASP A 350 -11.89 11.63 11.54
C ASP A 350 -11.85 11.94 10.04
N LEU A 351 -12.21 13.17 9.68
CA LEU A 351 -12.03 13.73 8.35
C LEU A 351 -11.46 15.14 8.43
N VAL A 352 -10.57 15.47 7.51
CA VAL A 352 -9.96 16.79 7.38
C VAL A 352 -10.35 17.41 6.04
N LEU A 353 -10.87 18.64 6.09
CA LEU A 353 -11.35 19.43 4.96
C LEU A 353 -10.63 20.77 4.89
N PRO A 354 -10.59 21.43 3.70
CA PRO A 354 -10.13 22.81 3.63
C PRO A 354 -11.14 23.74 4.32
N SER A 355 -10.67 24.70 5.11
CA SER A 355 -11.58 25.62 5.84
C SER A 355 -12.09 26.81 5.02
N GLY A 356 -11.58 27.01 3.80
CA GLY A 356 -11.81 28.21 2.98
C GLY A 356 -11.06 29.47 3.47
N GLY A 357 -10.62 29.51 4.73
CA GLY A 357 -9.85 30.60 5.34
C GLY A 357 -8.33 30.37 5.41
N GLY A 358 -7.80 29.40 4.65
CA GLY A 358 -6.37 29.06 4.64
C GLY A 358 -5.91 28.07 5.73
N GLY A 359 -6.85 27.44 6.44
CA GLY A 359 -6.58 26.38 7.41
C GLY A 359 -7.39 25.11 7.15
N TRP A 360 -7.53 24.27 8.19
CA TRP A 360 -8.24 23.00 8.11
C TRP A 360 -9.49 22.98 8.99
N THR A 361 -10.52 22.30 8.49
CA THR A 361 -11.70 21.94 9.26
C THR A 361 -11.58 20.47 9.64
N TYR A 362 -11.65 20.19 10.93
CA TYR A 362 -11.62 18.83 11.47
C TYR A 362 -13.04 18.37 11.79
N VAL A 363 -13.46 17.29 11.15
CA VAL A 363 -14.82 16.76 11.23
C VAL A 363 -14.78 15.43 11.98
N LEU A 364 -15.64 15.28 12.97
CA LEU A 364 -15.85 14.02 13.69
C LEU A 364 -16.86 13.15 12.92
N ALA A 365 -16.75 11.83 13.03
CA ALA A 365 -17.58 10.86 12.30
C ALA A 365 -19.09 11.17 12.36
N LYS A 366 -19.59 11.57 13.54
CA LYS A 366 -21.00 11.92 13.75
C LYS A 366 -21.51 13.12 12.92
N ASN A 367 -20.62 13.92 12.36
CA ASN A 367 -20.95 15.12 11.56
C ASN A 367 -20.68 14.87 10.06
N PHE A 368 -20.48 13.63 9.62
CA PHE A 368 -20.21 13.35 8.20
C PHE A 368 -21.42 13.66 7.30
N GLU A 369 -22.63 13.71 7.85
CA GLU A 369 -23.84 14.14 7.11
C GLU A 369 -23.77 15.59 6.60
N ASP A 370 -22.99 16.45 7.27
CA ASP A 370 -22.79 17.85 6.88
C ASP A 370 -21.69 18.02 5.81
N VAL A 371 -21.06 16.93 5.38
CA VAL A 371 -19.95 16.97 4.42
C VAL A 371 -20.46 16.72 3.01
N GLU A 372 -20.78 17.81 2.30
CA GLU A 372 -21.33 17.77 0.93
C GLU A 372 -20.44 17.05 -0.09
N GLN A 373 -19.13 16.92 0.18
CA GLN A 373 -18.19 16.22 -0.69
C GLN A 373 -18.32 14.68 -0.59
N LEU A 374 -19.01 14.16 0.41
CA LEU A 374 -19.26 12.73 0.57
C LEU A 374 -20.62 12.37 -0.05
N ILE A 375 -20.62 11.61 -1.15
CA ILE A 375 -21.87 11.19 -1.79
C ILE A 375 -22.60 10.09 -1.00
N GLN A 376 -21.84 9.35 -0.18
CA GLN A 376 -22.29 8.33 0.74
C GLN A 376 -21.48 8.52 2.02
N TYR A 377 -22.17 8.62 3.16
CA TYR A 377 -21.60 9.10 4.43
C TYR A 377 -22.11 8.33 5.68
N GLU A 378 -22.99 7.36 5.48
CA GLU A 378 -23.79 6.76 6.54
C GLU A 378 -22.95 5.89 7.50
N ASN A 379 -23.44 5.77 8.73
CA ASN A 379 -22.94 4.82 9.75
C ASN A 379 -21.46 4.94 10.14
N ASN A 380 -20.77 6.01 9.75
CA ASN A 380 -19.48 6.34 10.33
C ASN A 380 -19.65 6.70 11.80
N ARG A 381 -18.84 6.09 12.66
CA ARG A 381 -18.91 6.39 14.09
C ARG A 381 -17.60 6.12 14.81
N GLU A 382 -17.47 6.79 15.94
CA GLU A 382 -16.49 6.42 16.95
C GLU A 382 -16.82 5.02 17.51
N MET A 383 -15.79 4.28 17.87
CA MET A 383 -15.92 3.00 18.56
C MET A 383 -16.61 3.19 19.92
N ASN A 384 -17.42 2.21 20.31
CA ASN A 384 -17.91 2.14 21.68
C ASN A 384 -16.83 1.57 22.61
N GLU A 385 -17.08 1.60 23.92
CA GLU A 385 -16.12 1.13 24.93
C GLU A 385 -15.71 -0.34 24.75
N ALA A 386 -16.64 -1.22 24.40
CA ALA A 386 -16.35 -2.64 24.23
C ALA A 386 -15.46 -2.89 23.00
N GLU A 387 -15.72 -2.19 21.90
CA GLU A 387 -14.91 -2.25 20.68
C GLU A 387 -13.51 -1.67 20.91
N ALA A 388 -13.44 -0.49 21.56
CA ALA A 388 -12.17 0.15 21.90
C ALA A 388 -11.32 -0.74 22.81
N LYS A 389 -11.94 -1.43 23.77
CA LYS A 389 -11.26 -2.42 24.61
C LYS A 389 -10.80 -3.63 23.80
N ALA A 390 -11.68 -4.20 22.97
CA ALA A 390 -11.38 -5.39 22.18
C ALA A 390 -10.21 -5.17 21.22
N ILE A 391 -10.16 -4.03 20.53
CA ILE A 391 -9.02 -3.72 19.66
C ILE A 391 -7.76 -3.38 20.45
N SER A 392 -7.87 -2.69 21.59
CA SER A 392 -6.72 -2.37 22.44
C SER A 392 -6.01 -3.63 22.95
N ASP A 393 -6.75 -4.70 23.24
CA ASP A 393 -6.21 -6.01 23.65
C ASP A 393 -5.40 -6.69 22.51
N LYS A 394 -5.53 -6.22 21.25
CA LYS A 394 -4.77 -6.70 20.08
C LYS A 394 -3.57 -5.83 19.72
N ILE A 395 -3.51 -4.61 20.25
CA ILE A 395 -2.42 -3.67 19.97
C ILE A 395 -1.28 -3.90 20.97
N ASP A 396 -0.03 -3.65 20.56
CA ASP A 396 1.08 -3.61 21.51
C ASP A 396 0.83 -2.56 22.62
N ALA A 397 0.79 -3.02 23.86
CA ALA A 397 0.37 -2.20 25.00
C ALA A 397 1.32 -1.02 25.26
N ALA A 398 2.63 -1.22 25.11
CA ALA A 398 3.62 -0.15 25.29
C ALA A 398 3.47 0.91 24.20
N TYR A 399 3.29 0.47 22.96
CA TYR A 399 3.09 1.35 21.81
C TYR A 399 1.80 2.17 21.93
N LEU A 400 0.66 1.52 22.25
CA LEU A 400 -0.63 2.19 22.43
C LEU A 400 -0.56 3.21 23.57
N LYS A 401 -0.04 2.80 24.73
CA LYS A 401 0.14 3.68 25.90
C LYS A 401 1.02 4.88 25.56
N GLY A 402 2.11 4.66 24.82
CA GLY A 402 2.99 5.72 24.36
C GLY A 402 2.29 6.73 23.44
N PHE A 403 1.44 6.25 22.53
CA PHE A 403 0.72 7.11 21.59
C PHE A 403 -0.39 7.91 22.25
N ILE A 404 -1.24 7.27 23.07
CA ILE A 404 -2.34 7.99 23.75
C ILE A 404 -1.81 8.96 24.81
N GLY A 405 -0.63 8.67 25.38
CA GLY A 405 0.10 9.53 26.31
C GLY A 405 1.06 10.52 25.62
N LEU A 406 0.93 10.72 24.31
CA LEU A 406 1.83 11.56 23.53
C LEU A 406 1.79 13.01 24.03
N THR A 407 2.97 13.55 24.36
CA THR A 407 3.18 14.94 24.73
C THR A 407 4.30 15.55 23.90
N GLY A 408 4.29 16.88 23.77
CA GLY A 408 5.34 17.61 23.06
C GLY A 408 5.62 18.97 23.70
N SER A 409 6.84 19.48 23.49
CA SER A 409 7.23 20.82 23.89
C SER A 409 8.12 21.45 22.81
N GLN A 410 7.90 22.74 22.54
CA GLN A 410 8.67 23.54 21.62
C GLN A 410 9.28 24.71 22.38
N THR A 411 10.59 24.92 22.24
CA THR A 411 11.29 26.08 22.81
C THR A 411 12.04 26.76 21.69
N SER A 412 11.69 28.00 21.39
CA SER A 412 12.38 28.83 20.42
C SER A 412 13.14 29.95 21.14
N SER A 413 14.34 30.27 20.65
CA SER A 413 15.07 31.47 21.05
C SER A 413 15.49 32.26 19.82
N PHE A 414 15.12 33.54 19.81
CA PHE A 414 15.44 34.46 18.75
C PHE A 414 16.00 35.73 19.39
N ASN A 415 17.28 36.00 19.15
CA ASN A 415 17.91 37.25 19.59
C ASN A 415 18.21 38.11 18.36
N PRO A 416 17.31 39.04 17.99
CA PRO A 416 17.54 39.94 16.85
C PRO A 416 18.77 40.83 17.07
N ASN A 417 19.14 41.07 18.34
CA ASN A 417 20.28 41.90 18.72
C ASN A 417 21.59 41.11 18.85
N SER A 418 21.61 39.83 18.48
CA SER A 418 22.86 39.08 18.44
C SER A 418 23.77 39.63 17.34
N SER A 419 25.08 39.64 17.58
CA SER A 419 26.08 40.13 16.62
C SER A 419 25.94 39.45 15.24
N ILE A 420 25.57 38.17 15.23
CA ILE A 420 25.33 37.42 13.99
C ILE A 420 24.06 37.90 13.26
N ASN A 421 22.96 38.21 13.97
CA ASN A 421 21.74 38.71 13.34
C ASN A 421 21.86 40.15 12.87
N HIS A 422 22.63 40.99 13.58
CA HIS A 422 23.02 42.31 13.08
C HIS A 422 23.82 42.21 11.77
N LEU A 423 24.82 41.32 11.72
CA LEU A 423 25.60 41.10 10.50
C LEU A 423 24.73 40.57 9.35
N ARG A 424 23.88 39.57 9.62
CA ARG A 424 22.96 38.99 8.61
C ARG A 424 22.00 40.06 8.08
N SER A 425 21.40 40.85 8.96
CA SER A 425 20.52 41.95 8.57
C SER A 425 21.26 43.01 7.74
N ALA A 426 22.48 43.39 8.13
CA ALA A 426 23.32 44.32 7.37
C ALA A 426 23.72 43.79 5.98
N LEU A 427 23.80 42.47 5.81
CA LEU A 427 24.05 41.78 4.54
C LEU A 427 22.78 41.47 3.74
N GLY A 428 21.59 41.92 4.19
CA GLY A 428 20.31 41.61 3.54
C GLY A 428 19.90 40.13 3.66
N MET A 429 20.48 39.40 4.60
CA MET A 429 20.19 37.99 4.87
C MET A 429 19.14 37.87 5.99
N ASN A 430 18.32 36.81 5.92
CA ASN A 430 17.36 36.48 6.97
C ASN A 430 18.07 36.23 8.32
N MET A 431 17.59 36.82 9.41
CA MET A 431 18.09 36.54 10.76
C MET A 431 17.82 35.07 11.17
N GLN A 432 18.60 34.56 12.12
CA GLN A 432 18.54 33.19 12.61
C GLN A 432 18.12 33.12 14.08
N GLY A 433 17.36 32.09 14.43
CA GLY A 433 17.05 31.68 15.80
C GLY A 433 17.40 30.22 16.01
N THR A 434 17.18 29.72 17.22
CA THR A 434 17.25 28.29 17.52
C THR A 434 15.87 27.79 17.95
N GLU A 435 15.57 26.55 17.62
CA GLU A 435 14.34 25.89 18.01
C GLU A 435 14.65 24.48 18.49
N THR A 436 14.04 24.08 19.60
CA THR A 436 14.12 22.73 20.14
C THR A 436 12.72 22.16 20.26
N VAL A 437 12.44 21.11 19.49
CA VAL A 437 11.23 20.30 19.60
C VAL A 437 11.54 19.00 20.34
N ARG A 438 10.73 18.68 21.35
CA ARG A 438 10.73 17.41 22.09
C ARG A 438 9.34 16.78 22.00
N VAL A 439 9.31 15.46 21.89
CA VAL A 439 8.09 14.66 21.92
C VAL A 439 8.34 13.41 22.75
N SER A 440 7.32 12.87 23.41
CA SER A 440 7.44 11.63 24.20
C SER A 440 7.48 10.37 23.33
N MET A 441 6.95 10.43 22.11
CA MET A 441 6.94 9.34 21.14
C MET A 441 6.93 9.91 19.71
N TYR A 442 7.59 9.24 18.75
CA TYR A 442 7.44 9.59 17.34
C TYR A 442 7.93 8.45 16.43
N GLY A 443 7.02 7.79 15.72
CA GLY A 443 7.39 6.83 14.68
C GLY A 443 8.32 5.72 15.18
N ASN A 444 8.21 5.30 16.44
CA ASN A 444 8.97 4.18 16.99
C ASN A 444 8.67 2.91 16.17
N ARG A 445 9.56 1.91 16.19
CA ARG A 445 9.29 0.67 15.48
C ARG A 445 8.17 -0.10 16.19
N TYR A 446 7.12 -0.44 15.46
CA TYR A 446 6.06 -1.30 15.94
C TYR A 446 6.49 -2.78 15.85
N PRO A 447 6.20 -3.61 16.86
CA PRO A 447 6.61 -5.01 16.89
C PRO A 447 5.99 -5.81 15.74
N TYR A 448 6.84 -6.50 14.98
CA TYR A 448 6.43 -7.24 13.80
C TYR A 448 5.34 -8.28 14.07
N GLU A 449 5.53 -9.11 15.10
CA GLU A 449 4.58 -10.16 15.46
C GLU A 449 3.21 -9.61 15.85
N LYS A 450 3.17 -8.42 16.45
CA LYS A 450 1.93 -7.79 16.90
C LYS A 450 1.06 -7.23 15.79
N ALA A 451 1.59 -7.06 14.59
CA ALA A 451 0.79 -6.59 13.46
C ALA A 451 -0.27 -7.63 13.05
N PHE A 452 0.01 -8.92 13.24
CA PHE A 452 -0.88 -10.01 12.80
C PHE A 452 -2.08 -10.22 13.74
N ASP A 453 -1.96 -9.83 15.01
CA ASP A 453 -3.04 -9.88 16.00
C ASP A 453 -4.23 -8.97 15.62
N LEU A 454 -4.02 -8.02 14.69
CA LEU A 454 -5.02 -7.06 14.24
C LEU A 454 -6.00 -7.60 13.18
N PHE A 455 -5.71 -8.76 12.57
CA PHE A 455 -6.67 -9.43 11.70
C PHE A 455 -7.80 -10.05 12.55
N GLY A 456 -9.04 -9.73 12.20
CA GLY A 456 -10.21 -10.16 12.95
C GLY A 456 -10.31 -9.54 14.34
N ALA A 457 -9.70 -8.37 14.57
CA ALA A 457 -9.77 -7.68 15.85
C ALA A 457 -11.19 -7.26 16.23
N ILE A 458 -11.98 -6.81 15.23
CA ILE A 458 -13.40 -6.47 15.36
C ILE A 458 -14.14 -7.14 14.20
N GLU A 459 -15.21 -7.86 14.53
CA GLU A 459 -16.03 -8.54 13.53
C GLU A 459 -16.76 -7.52 12.65
N GLY A 460 -16.69 -7.69 11.32
CA GLY A 460 -17.40 -6.86 10.35
C GLY A 460 -16.73 -5.53 9.98
N TYR A 461 -15.70 -5.10 10.73
CA TYR A 461 -14.96 -3.86 10.49
C TYR A 461 -13.44 -4.07 10.48
N GLY A 462 -12.76 -3.34 9.61
CA GLY A 462 -11.31 -3.44 9.43
C GLY A 462 -10.90 -4.79 8.85
N ALA A 463 -9.62 -5.12 8.98
CA ALA A 463 -9.06 -6.37 8.48
C ALA A 463 -9.66 -7.56 9.23
N GLN A 464 -10.21 -8.51 8.49
CA GLN A 464 -10.86 -9.74 8.95
C GLN A 464 -9.92 -10.93 8.87
N GLY A 465 -10.22 -11.99 9.62
CA GLY A 465 -9.47 -13.25 9.55
C GLY A 465 -9.38 -13.78 8.11
N ILE A 466 -8.20 -14.25 7.73
CA ILE A 466 -7.94 -14.81 6.40
C ILE A 466 -8.30 -16.30 6.45
N LYS A 467 -9.22 -16.73 5.57
CA LYS A 467 -9.69 -18.12 5.48
C LYS A 467 -8.98 -18.89 4.38
#